data_AF-A0A954CSQ5-F1
#
_entry.id   AF-A0A954CSQ5-F1
#
_cell.length_a   1.000
_cell.length_b   1.000
_cell.length_c   1.000
_cell.angle_alpha   90.00
_cell.angle_beta   90.00
_cell.angle_gamma   90.00
#
_symmetry.space_group_name_H-M   'P 1'
#
loop_
_entity.id
_entity.type
_entity.pdbx_description
1 polymer ?
#
loop_
_entity_poly.entity_id
_entity_poly.type
_entity_poly.pdbx_seq_one_letter_code
_entity_poly.pdbx_strand_id
1 'polypeptide(L)' 'MKIALLVALACLLSAPMFAEESTTDPESQPAELGLVHWYRNVDTGIELAKDSGKPIFLQFQEVPG' A
#
# COMPACT_ATOMS: atom_id res chain seq x y z
N MET A 1 10.54 -27.09 24.34
CA MET A 1 10.14 -27.44 22.95
C MET A 1 8.73 -26.98 22.59
N LYS A 2 7.69 -27.25 23.39
CA LYS A 2 6.30 -26.85 23.07
C LYS A 2 6.07 -25.34 22.91
N ILE A 3 6.70 -24.51 23.74
CA ILE A 3 6.58 -23.04 23.68
C ILE A 3 7.22 -22.47 22.41
N ALA A 4 8.40 -22.97 22.02
CA ALA A 4 9.07 -22.56 20.79
C ALA A 4 8.22 -22.92 19.54
N LEU A 5 7.55 -24.07 19.58
CA LEU A 5 6.62 -24.48 18.52
C LEU A 5 5.39 -23.57 18.43
N LEU A 6 4.84 -23.14 19.57
CA LEU A 6 3.72 -22.20 19.63
C LEU A 6 4.07 -20.81 19.12
N VAL A 7 5.27 -20.31 19.44
CA VAL A 7 5.77 -19.02 18.92
C VAL A 7 5.97 -19.09 17.41
N ALA A 8 6.59 -20.17 16.91
CA ALA A 8 6.76 -20.36 15.47
C ALA A 8 5.43 -20.43 14.71
N LEU A 9 4.43 -21.12 15.28
CA LEU A 9 3.09 -21.21 14.71
C LEU A 9 2.36 -19.85 14.72
N ALA A 10 2.51 -19.07 15.78
CA ALA A 10 1.96 -17.72 15.86
C ALA A 10 2.59 -16.78 14.81
N CYS A 11 3.91 -16.85 14.60
CA CYS A 11 4.61 -16.08 13.56
C CYS A 11 4.15 -16.45 12.14
N LEU A 12 3.89 -17.74 11.88
CA LEU A 12 3.39 -18.22 10.58
C LEU A 12 1.98 -17.73 10.28
N LEU A 13 1.13 -17.58 11.31
CA LEU A 13 -0.25 -17.12 11.15
C LEU A 13 -0.36 -15.59 10.96
N SER A 14 0.66 -14.81 11.30
CA SER A 14 0.69 -13.34 11.11
C SER A 14 1.16 -12.88 9.72
N ALA A 15 1.59 -13.79 8.83
CA ALA A 15 2.14 -13.45 7.53
C ALA A 15 1.18 -12.77 6.50
N PRO A 16 -0.16 -13.00 6.49
CA PRO A 16 -0.99 -12.44 5.41
C PRO A 16 -1.27 -10.94 5.57
N MET A 17 -0.92 -10.31 6.70
CA MET A 17 -1.22 -8.89 6.95
C MET A 17 -0.39 -7.91 6.09
N PHE A 18 0.68 -8.38 5.46
CA PHE A 18 1.58 -7.56 4.64
C PHE A 18 1.41 -7.78 3.13
N ALA A 19 0.48 -8.64 2.70
CA ALA A 19 0.33 -8.98 1.28
C ALA A 19 -0.52 -7.97 0.48
N GLU A 20 -1.25 -7.06 1.13
CA GLU A 20 -2.15 -6.10 0.46
C GLU A 20 -1.49 -4.77 0.07
N GLU A 21 -0.29 -4.46 0.57
CA GLU A 21 0.37 -3.17 0.34
C GLU A 21 1.00 -3.06 -1.07
N SER A 22 1.24 -4.18 -1.76
CA SER A 22 2.03 -4.25 -2.99
C SER A 22 1.30 -3.86 -4.29
N THR A 23 0.02 -3.48 -4.25
CA THR A 23 -0.76 -3.25 -5.49
C THR A 23 -0.59 -1.86 -6.09
N THR A 24 0.06 -0.92 -5.39
CA THR A 24 0.22 0.48 -5.83
C THR A 24 1.45 1.11 -5.20
N ASP A 25 2.62 0.52 -5.41
CA ASP A 25 3.86 1.28 -5.31
C ASP A 25 3.91 2.21 -6.53
N PRO A 26 3.98 3.55 -6.38
CA PRO A 26 4.10 4.47 -7.52
C PRO A 26 5.29 4.15 -8.42
N GLU A 27 6.34 3.51 -7.89
CA GLU A 27 7.52 3.07 -8.63
C GLU A 27 7.38 1.63 -9.20
N SER A 28 6.35 0.89 -8.78
CA SER A 28 6.10 -0.50 -9.18
C SER A 28 4.61 -0.78 -9.35
N GLN A 29 3.97 -0.06 -10.28
CA GLN A 29 2.54 -0.15 -10.55
C GLN A 29 2.20 -0.99 -11.79
N PRO A 30 0.98 -1.55 -11.88
CA PRO A 30 0.51 -2.24 -13.09
C PRO A 30 0.65 -1.38 -14.35
N ALA A 31 1.04 -2.00 -15.47
CA ALA A 31 1.28 -1.31 -16.73
C ALA A 31 0.03 -0.57 -17.25
N GLU A 32 -1.16 -1.08 -16.92
CA GLU A 32 -2.46 -0.51 -17.28
C GLU A 32 -2.71 0.87 -16.65
N LEU A 33 -2.03 1.19 -15.54
CA LEU A 33 -2.11 2.51 -14.88
C LEU A 33 -1.21 3.56 -15.55
N GLY A 34 -0.34 3.14 -16.48
CA GLY A 34 0.53 4.02 -17.25
C GLY A 34 1.57 4.75 -16.39
N LEU A 35 1.79 6.04 -16.70
CA LEU A 35 2.79 6.88 -16.03
C LEU A 35 2.21 7.69 -14.85
N VAL A 36 0.95 7.47 -14.49
CA VAL A 36 0.31 8.19 -13.37
C VAL A 36 0.70 7.51 -12.08
N HIS A 37 1.52 8.15 -11.25
CA HIS A 37 1.90 7.61 -9.95
C HIS A 37 0.73 7.74 -8.96
N TRP A 38 0.16 6.61 -8.55
CA TRP A 38 -0.97 6.56 -7.61
C TRP A 38 -0.49 6.37 -6.17
N TYR A 39 -0.40 7.47 -5.43
CA TYR A 39 -0.07 7.44 -4.00
C TYR A 39 -1.29 7.02 -3.16
N ARG A 40 -1.12 6.06 -2.25
CA ARG A 40 -2.16 5.62 -1.30
C ARG A 40 -2.30 6.51 -0.08
N ASN A 41 -1.21 7.16 0.33
CA ASN A 41 -1.20 8.06 1.47
C ASN A 41 -1.54 9.49 1.00
N VAL A 42 -2.65 10.03 1.53
CA VAL A 42 -3.11 11.39 1.23
C VAL A 42 -2.09 12.44 1.66
N ASP A 43 -1.40 12.23 2.78
CA ASP A 43 -0.39 13.18 3.29
C ASP A 43 0.80 13.30 2.32
N THR A 44 1.25 12.18 1.74
CA THR A 44 2.27 12.19 0.69
C THR A 44 1.82 13.01 -0.52
N GLY A 45 0.56 12.85 -0.95
CA GLY A 45 -0.01 13.64 -2.03
C GLY A 45 -0.06 15.14 -1.71
N ILE A 46 -0.35 15.50 -0.46
CA ILE A 46 -0.37 16.89 0.02
C ILE A 46 1.03 17.51 -0.02
N GLU A 47 2.06 16.78 0.42
CA GLU A 47 3.44 17.27 0.39
C GLU A 47 3.91 17.50 -1.06
N LEU A 48 3.71 16.54 -1.94
CA LEU A 48 4.08 16.65 -3.35
C LEU A 48 3.33 17.77 -4.09
N ALA A 49 2.06 18.01 -3.74
CA ALA A 49 1.27 19.09 -4.31
C ALA A 49 1.78 20.48 -3.89
N LYS A 50 2.25 20.63 -2.64
CA LYS A 50 2.89 21.86 -2.17
C LYS A 50 4.18 22.15 -2.95
N ASP A 51 5.01 21.13 -3.15
CA ASP A 51 6.29 21.27 -3.82
C ASP A 51 6.14 21.54 -5.33
N SER A 52 5.19 20.86 -5.97
CA SER A 52 4.99 20.96 -7.43
C SER A 52 3.99 22.04 -7.86
N GLY A 53 3.21 22.59 -6.92
CA GLY A 53 2.10 23.51 -7.22
C GLY A 53 0.95 22.88 -8.00
N LYS A 54 0.90 21.54 -8.10
CA LYS A 54 -0.14 20.82 -8.83
C LYS A 54 -1.34 20.52 -7.93
N PRO A 55 -2.58 20.53 -8.47
CA PRO A 55 -3.75 20.13 -7.70
C PRO A 55 -3.72 18.63 -7.38
N ILE A 56 -4.40 18.25 -6.29
CA ILE A 56 -4.53 16.85 -5.87
C ILE A 56 -5.80 16.26 -6.49
N PHE A 57 -5.68 15.08 -7.08
CA PHE A 57 -6.81 14.25 -7.49
C PHE A 57 -6.92 13.06 -6.53
N LEU A 58 -8.07 12.90 -5.86
CA LEU A 58 -8.35 11.76 -4.98
C LEU A 58 -9.39 10.86 -5.64
N GLN A 59 -9.07 9.56 -5.73
CA GLN A 59 -9.99 8.54 -6.20
C GLN A 59 -10.42 7.66 -5.02
N PHE A 60 -11.71 7.68 -4.73
CA PHE A 60 -12.31 6.73 -3.80
C PHE A 60 -12.73 5.50 -4.59
N GLN A 61 -12.07 4.37 -4.34
CA GLN A 61 -12.49 3.07 -4.85
C GLN A 61 -13.14 2.31 -3.70
N GLU A 62 -14.27 1.65 -4.00
CA GLU A 62 -14.81 0.64 -3.10
C GLU A 62 -13.85 -0.55 -3.12
N VAL A 63 -13.34 -0.93 -1.95
CA VAL A 63 -12.57 -2.17 -1.82
C VAL A 63 -13.61 -3.30 -1.71
N PRO A 64 -13.63 -4.28 -2.62
CA PRO A 64 -14.61 -5.36 -2.57
C PRO A 64 -14.43 -6.17 -1.27
N GLY A 65 -15.48 -6.20 -0.44
CA GLY A 65 -15.55 -6.89 0.85
C GLY A 65 -16.92 -6.76 1.48
#